data_AF-A0A0K8PHH6-F1
#
_entry.id   AF-A0A0K8PHH6-F1
#
_cell.length_a   1.000
_cell.length_b   1.000
_cell.length_c   1.000
_cell.angle_alpha   90.00
_cell.angle_beta   90.00
_cell.angle_gamma   90.00
#
_symmetry.space_group_name_H-M   'P 1'
#
loop_
_entity.id
_entity.type
_entity.pdbx_description
1 polymer ?
#
loop_
_entity_poly.entity_id
_entity_poly.type
_entity_poly.pdbx_seq_one_letter_code
_entity_poly.pdbx_strand_id
1 'polypeptide(L)'
;MRKPVEGEVHVQYGQIYVETDPDSFGPGLAEAFPGQSAGLCGAATPGALWLNTGLHTGDVGFTVEVHEQAPPLDPAWEDVLEVSFRPVSADSALVEWGGGASWQLEGYAPPFRGRRPHA
;
A
#
# COMPACT_ATOMS: atom_id res chain seq x y z
N MET A 1 -13.53 -6.90 -9.34
CA MET A 1 -12.84 -5.93 -8.47
C MET A 1 -13.52 -5.93 -7.12
N ARG A 2 -12.74 -6.00 -6.03
CA ARG A 2 -13.18 -5.80 -4.65
C ARG A 2 -12.57 -4.51 -4.10
N LYS A 3 -13.25 -3.86 -3.16
CA LYS A 3 -12.79 -2.65 -2.46
C LYS A 3 -12.78 -2.87 -0.94
N PRO A 4 -11.77 -3.56 -0.40
CA PRO A 4 -11.69 -3.79 1.04
C PRO A 4 -11.49 -2.52 1.87
N VAL A 5 -10.97 -1.44 1.26
CA VAL A 5 -10.78 -0.14 1.91
C VAL A 5 -11.32 0.96 1.00
N GLU A 6 -12.22 1.77 1.55
CA GLU A 6 -12.75 2.98 0.93
C GLU A 6 -13.15 3.94 2.05
N GLY A 7 -12.56 5.15 2.08
CA GLY A 7 -12.83 6.15 3.11
C GLY A 7 -11.55 6.83 3.59
N GLU A 8 -11.51 7.16 4.87
CA GLU A 8 -10.35 7.79 5.50
C GLU A 8 -9.51 6.76 6.24
N VAL A 9 -8.19 6.87 6.10
CA VAL A 9 -7.18 6.11 6.86
C VAL A 9 -6.32 7.09 7.62
N HIS A 10 -6.05 6.80 8.89
CA HIS A 10 -5.22 7.66 9.71
C HIS A 10 -3.73 7.39 9.43
N VAL A 11 -2.97 8.45 9.20
CA VAL A 11 -1.52 8.38 8.99
C VAL A 11 -0.77 9.08 10.10
N GLN A 12 0.38 8.50 10.47
CA GLN A 12 1.38 9.12 11.31
C GLN A 12 2.73 8.94 10.63
N TYR A 13 3.49 10.03 10.45
CA TYR A 13 4.72 10.08 9.64
C TYR A 13 4.50 9.80 8.14
N GLY A 14 3.28 10.00 7.65
CA GLY A 14 2.93 9.87 6.23
C GLY A 14 3.09 8.47 5.66
N GLN A 15 2.88 7.45 6.49
CA GLN A 15 3.17 6.05 6.18
C GLN A 15 1.94 5.17 6.46
N ILE A 16 1.72 4.23 5.55
CA ILE A 16 0.73 3.16 5.62
C ILE A 16 1.38 1.89 5.07
N TYR A 17 0.99 0.72 5.58
CA TYR A 17 1.60 -0.55 5.21
C TYR A 17 0.59 -1.50 4.58
N VAL A 18 1.06 -2.33 3.66
CA VAL A 18 0.40 -3.60 3.36
C VAL A 18 1.28 -4.71 3.87
N GLU A 19 0.75 -5.58 4.73
CA GLU A 19 1.51 -6.65 5.36
C GLU A 19 0.84 -8.00 5.12
N THR A 20 1.66 -9.02 4.93
CA THR A 20 1.21 -10.43 4.80
C THR A 20 1.83 -11.34 5.86
N ASP A 21 2.73 -10.80 6.68
CA ASP A 21 3.34 -11.53 7.79
C ASP A 21 2.75 -11.00 9.10
N PRO A 22 1.92 -11.79 9.81
CA PRO A 22 1.29 -11.35 11.06
C PRO A 22 2.30 -11.18 12.21
N ASP A 23 3.50 -11.77 12.08
CA ASP A 23 4.56 -11.69 13.09
C ASP A 23 5.60 -10.58 12.76
N SER A 24 5.43 -9.88 11.63
CA SER A 24 6.29 -8.78 11.21
C SER A 24 5.83 -7.44 11.79
N PHE A 25 6.78 -6.54 12.05
CA PHE A 25 6.52 -5.17 12.49
C PHE A 25 6.62 -4.14 11.35
N GLY A 26 6.53 -4.62 10.11
CA GLY A 26 6.74 -3.84 8.91
C GLY A 26 8.22 -3.60 8.58
N PRO A 27 8.53 -3.22 7.33
CA PRO A 27 9.90 -2.98 6.89
C PRO A 27 10.40 -1.64 7.41
N GLY A 28 11.71 -1.49 7.62
CA GLY A 28 12.29 -0.16 7.83
C GLY A 28 12.21 0.70 6.56
N LEU A 29 12.11 2.03 6.70
CA LEU A 29 12.04 2.96 5.55
C LEU A 29 13.18 2.72 4.54
N ALA A 30 14.43 2.59 5.02
CA ALA A 30 15.58 2.37 4.12
C ALA A 30 15.53 1.00 3.40
N GLU A 31 14.87 0.01 4.00
CA GLU A 31 14.78 -1.36 3.49
C GLU A 31 13.67 -1.53 2.46
N ALA A 32 12.62 -0.71 2.53
CA ALA A 32 11.46 -0.81 1.65
C ALA A 32 11.69 -0.21 0.25
N PHE A 33 12.54 0.82 0.13
CA PHE A 33 12.72 1.64 -1.07
C PHE A 33 13.91 1.35 -2.01
N PRO A 34 14.83 0.38 -1.81
CA PRO A 34 15.84 0.07 -2.81
C PRO A 34 15.22 -0.21 -4.20
N GLY A 35 15.69 0.50 -5.23
CA GLY A 35 15.24 0.35 -6.62
C GLY A 35 13.98 1.15 -7.00
N GLN A 36 13.39 1.91 -6.07
CA GLN A 36 12.29 2.82 -6.36
C GLN A 36 12.78 4.20 -6.81
N SER A 37 12.08 4.78 -7.78
CA SER A 37 12.39 6.12 -8.32
C SER A 37 11.41 7.20 -7.84
N ALA A 38 10.16 6.84 -7.51
CA ALA A 38 9.12 7.81 -7.15
C ALA A 38 8.98 8.02 -5.63
N GLY A 39 9.51 7.09 -4.81
CA GLY A 39 9.44 7.19 -3.34
C GLY A 39 8.02 7.05 -2.76
N LEU A 40 7.03 6.67 -3.56
CA LEU A 40 5.62 6.55 -3.15
C LEU A 40 5.25 5.14 -2.62
N CYS A 41 5.85 4.08 -3.17
CA CYS A 41 5.57 2.71 -2.74
C CYS A 41 6.84 1.85 -2.75
N GLY A 42 7.33 1.51 -1.57
CA GLY A 42 8.45 0.60 -1.36
C GLY A 42 7.97 -0.86 -1.31
N ALA A 43 8.58 -1.73 -2.10
CA ALA A 43 8.21 -3.15 -2.21
C ALA A 43 9.42 -4.09 -2.15
N ALA A 44 10.58 -3.59 -1.73
CA ALA A 44 11.82 -4.38 -1.73
C ALA A 44 11.85 -5.46 -0.65
N THR A 45 11.08 -5.28 0.43
CA THR A 45 10.99 -6.27 1.51
C THR A 45 9.87 -7.28 1.19
N PRO A 46 10.18 -8.59 1.13
CA PRO A 46 9.14 -9.61 1.01
C PRO A 46 8.13 -9.50 2.15
N GLY A 47 6.86 -9.69 1.82
CA GLY A 47 5.77 -9.71 2.77
C GLY A 47 5.22 -8.34 3.15
N ALA A 48 5.89 -7.24 2.76
CA ALA A 48 5.41 -5.89 3.07
C ALA A 48 5.52 -4.88 1.92
N LEU A 49 4.57 -3.96 1.87
CA LEU A 49 4.64 -2.71 1.12
C LEU A 49 4.66 -1.53 2.07
N TRP A 50 5.51 -0.56 1.79
CA TRP A 50 5.51 0.75 2.44
C TRP A 50 4.90 1.77 1.49
N LEU A 51 3.86 2.47 1.93
CA LEU A 51 3.19 3.52 1.14
C LEU A 51 3.44 4.87 1.79
N ASN A 52 3.98 5.82 1.03
CA ASN A 52 4.13 7.20 1.46
C ASN A 52 2.93 8.04 1.00
N THR A 53 2.37 8.82 1.92
CA THR A 53 1.29 9.77 1.67
C THR A 53 1.82 11.20 1.73
N GLY A 54 1.15 12.14 1.04
CA GLY A 54 1.55 13.56 1.07
C GLY A 54 1.29 14.25 2.41
N LEU A 55 0.36 13.73 3.22
CA LEU A 55 0.07 14.22 4.57
C LEU A 55 1.00 13.53 5.58
N HIS A 56 1.61 14.29 6.49
CA HIS A 56 2.46 13.72 7.55
C HIS A 56 1.64 13.08 8.67
N THR A 57 0.61 13.76 9.18
CA THR A 57 -0.25 13.24 10.26
C THR A 57 -1.69 13.70 10.09
N GLY A 58 -2.64 12.80 10.30
CA GLY A 58 -4.07 13.05 10.16
C GLY A 58 -4.74 12.02 9.27
N ASP A 59 -5.93 12.33 8.78
CA ASP A 59 -6.73 11.41 7.97
C ASP A 59 -6.54 11.69 6.48
N VAL A 60 -6.33 10.63 5.68
CA VAL A 60 -6.21 10.71 4.22
C VAL A 60 -7.28 9.87 3.55
N GLY A 61 -7.88 10.41 2.49
CA GLY A 61 -8.74 9.63 1.61
C GLY A 61 -7.92 8.50 0.95
N PHE A 62 -8.29 7.26 1.24
CA PHE A 62 -7.57 6.08 0.81
C PHE A 62 -8.52 5.03 0.23
N THR A 63 -8.08 4.35 -0.83
CA THR A 63 -8.83 3.28 -1.46
C THR A 63 -7.88 2.16 -1.85
N VAL A 64 -8.20 0.94 -1.44
CA VAL A 64 -7.53 -0.27 -1.92
C VAL A 64 -8.50 -1.02 -2.81
N GLU A 65 -8.08 -1.28 -4.03
CA GLU A 65 -8.83 -2.10 -4.96
C GLU A 65 -8.06 -3.37 -5.29
N VAL A 66 -8.71 -4.52 -5.14
CA VAL A 66 -8.17 -5.83 -5.53
C VAL A 66 -8.81 -6.25 -6.84
N HIS A 67 -7.97 -6.48 -7.85
CA HIS A 67 -8.39 -6.80 -9.21
C HIS A 67 -7.85 -8.16 -9.65
N GLU A 68 -8.67 -8.97 -10.31
CA GLU A 68 -8.24 -10.24 -10.92
C GLU A 68 -7.47 -10.02 -12.23
N GLN A 69 -7.66 -8.87 -12.86
CA GLN A 69 -7.02 -8.46 -14.10
C GLN A 69 -6.51 -7.04 -13.96
N ALA A 70 -5.42 -6.70 -14.64
CA ALA A 70 -4.84 -5.36 -14.55
C ALA A 70 -5.89 -4.29 -14.95
N PRO A 71 -6.21 -3.33 -14.06
CA PRO A 71 -7.14 -2.27 -14.39
C PRO A 71 -6.54 -1.34 -15.46
N PRO A 72 -7.37 -0.71 -16.31
CA PRO A 72 -6.88 0.25 -17.30
C PRO A 72 -6.10 1.39 -16.63
N LEU A 73 -5.12 1.92 -17.37
CA LEU A 73 -4.41 3.13 -17.01
C LEU A 73 -5.31 4.32 -17.33
N ASP A 74 -5.68 5.07 -16.30
CA ASP A 74 -6.50 6.28 -16.43
C ASP A 74 -5.56 7.50 -16.33
N PRO A 75 -5.57 8.44 -17.29
CA PRO A 75 -4.76 9.66 -17.21
C PRO A 75 -5.20 10.63 -16.09
N ALA A 76 -6.29 10.37 -15.37
CA ALA A 76 -6.75 11.21 -14.26
C ALA A 76 -5.84 11.14 -13.01
N TRP A 77 -4.93 10.17 -12.92
CA TRP A 77 -4.01 10.02 -11.79
C TRP A 77 -2.75 10.87 -12.01
N GLU A 78 -2.36 11.64 -10.99
CA GLU A 78 -1.16 12.48 -11.01
C GLU A 78 0.10 11.60 -11.08
N ASP A 79 0.18 10.61 -10.19
CA ASP A 79 1.26 9.64 -10.13
C ASP A 79 0.69 8.23 -10.20
N VAL A 80 1.28 7.41 -11.07
CA VAL A 80 1.02 5.97 -11.15
C VAL A 80 2.35 5.23 -11.16
N LEU A 81 2.50 4.31 -10.22
CA LEU A 81 3.64 3.41 -10.16
C LEU A 81 3.17 1.97 -10.05
N GLU A 82 3.97 1.06 -10.59
CA GLU A 82 3.77 -0.38 -10.46
C GLU A 82 4.97 -1.00 -9.76
N VAL A 83 4.70 -1.89 -8.81
CA VAL A 83 5.72 -2.61 -8.06
C VAL A 83 5.41 -4.10 -8.05
N SER A 84 6.49 -4.89 -8.03
CA SER A 84 6.38 -6.32 -7.76
C SER A 84 6.30 -6.54 -6.26
N PHE A 85 5.14 -6.99 -5.78
CA PHE A 85 4.96 -7.39 -4.39
C PHE A 85 5.16 -8.90 -4.24
N ARG A 86 5.89 -9.32 -3.21
CA ARG A 86 6.15 -10.75 -2.93
C ARG A 86 5.55 -11.08 -1.56
N PRO A 87 4.26 -11.48 -1.47
CA PRO A 87 3.66 -11.84 -0.19
C PRO A 87 4.34 -13.07 0.41
N VAL A 88 4.31 -13.20 1.72
CA VAL A 88 4.84 -14.39 2.43
C VAL A 88 3.74 -15.28 3.01
N SER A 89 2.48 -14.82 2.98
CA SER A 89 1.29 -15.62 3.29
C SER A 89 0.15 -15.32 2.32
N ALA A 90 -0.94 -16.08 2.44
CA ALA A 90 -2.16 -15.86 1.64
C ALA A 90 -2.98 -14.66 2.13
N ASP A 91 -2.80 -14.29 3.40
CA ASP A 91 -3.53 -13.20 4.03
C ASP A 91 -2.76 -11.90 3.86
N SER A 92 -3.50 -10.81 3.69
CA SER A 92 -2.91 -9.48 3.57
C SER A 92 -3.81 -8.47 4.23
N ALA A 93 -3.21 -7.50 4.90
CA ALA A 93 -3.93 -6.40 5.53
C ALA A 93 -3.29 -5.07 5.16
N LEU A 94 -4.12 -4.04 5.02
CA LEU A 94 -3.68 -2.65 5.15
C LEU A 94 -3.57 -2.35 6.64
N VAL A 95 -2.45 -1.76 7.07
CA VAL A 95 -2.14 -1.52 8.48
C VAL A 95 -1.67 -0.07 8.66
N GLU A 96 -2.23 0.61 9.65
CA GLU A 96 -1.76 1.92 10.09
C GLU A 96 -0.49 1.79 10.95
N TRP A 97 0.32 2.85 10.99
CA TRP A 97 1.48 2.85 11.86
C TRP A 97 1.12 2.58 13.33
N GLY A 98 1.98 1.82 14.01
CA GLY A 98 1.81 1.51 15.43
C GLY A 98 0.64 0.57 15.73
N GLY A 99 0.03 -0.04 14.70
CA GLY A 99 -1.10 -0.96 14.87
C GLY A 99 -2.42 -0.26 15.23
N GLY A 100 -2.63 0.98 14.77
CA GLY A 100 -3.85 1.76 15.02
C GLY A 100 -5.11 1.04 14.53
N ALA A 101 -5.32 1.03 13.21
CA ALA A 101 -6.35 0.24 12.54
C ALA A 101 -5.76 -0.70 11.48
N SER A 102 -6.51 -1.75 11.15
CA SER A 102 -6.17 -2.67 10.06
C SER A 102 -7.40 -3.17 9.31
N TRP A 103 -7.22 -3.44 8.02
CA TRP A 103 -8.26 -3.93 7.12
C TRP A 103 -7.77 -5.12 6.33
N GLN A 104 -8.49 -6.24 6.40
CA GLN A 104 -8.18 -7.43 5.60
C GLN A 104 -8.48 -7.18 4.13
N LEU A 105 -7.53 -7.54 3.27
CA LEU A 105 -7.62 -7.31 1.82
C LEU A 105 -8.12 -8.53 1.05
N GLU A 106 -8.23 -9.70 1.71
CA GLU A 106 -8.67 -11.01 1.21
C GLU A 106 -8.60 -11.24 -0.32
N GLY A 107 -7.72 -12.17 -0.71
CA GLY A 107 -7.74 -12.83 -2.01
C GLY A 107 -6.71 -12.31 -3.02
N TYR A 108 -5.53 -12.93 -2.94
CA TYR A 108 -4.47 -13.11 -3.94
C TYR A 108 -3.66 -11.89 -4.42
N ALA A 109 -2.38 -12.15 -4.68
CA ALA A 109 -1.30 -11.20 -4.92
C ALA A 109 -0.51 -11.57 -6.21
N PRO A 110 0.61 -10.88 -6.49
CA PRO A 110 0.88 -9.69 -7.36
C PRO A 110 0.32 -9.70 -8.81
N PRO A 111 0.40 -8.55 -9.55
CA PRO A 111 1.13 -7.29 -9.26
C PRO A 111 0.34 -6.21 -8.50
N PHE A 112 1.05 -5.33 -7.78
CA PHE A 112 0.51 -4.18 -7.04
C PHE A 112 0.77 -2.87 -7.77
N ARG A 113 -0.22 -1.97 -7.76
CA ARG A 113 -0.14 -0.64 -8.39
C ARG A 113 -0.56 0.45 -7.39
N GLY A 114 0.31 1.43 -7.16
CA GLY A 114 0.01 2.63 -6.37
C GLY A 114 -0.46 3.76 -7.27
N ARG A 115 -1.49 4.50 -6.86
CA ARG A 115 -2.04 5.65 -7.61
C ARG A 115 -2.31 6.81 -6.65
N ARG A 116 -2.02 8.04 -7.08
CA ARG A 116 -2.34 9.27 -6.35
C ARG A 116 -3.23 10.18 -7.22
N PRO A 117 -4.40 10.63 -6.74
CA PRO A 117 -5.24 11.57 -7.50
C PRO A 117 -4.67 12.99 -7.43
N HIS A 118 -5.05 13.83 -8.39
CA HIS A 118 -4.81 15.28 -8.31
C HIS A 118 -5.47 15.87 -7.05
N ALA A 119 -4.77 16.80 -6.40
CA ALA A 119 -5.25 17.56 -5.24
C ALA A 119 -6.41 18.51 -5.60
#